data_AF-A0AA88HEL4-F1
#
_entry.id   AF-A0AA88HEL4-F1
#
_cell.length_a   1.000
_cell.length_b   1.000
_cell.length_c   1.000
_cell.angle_alpha   90.00
_cell.angle_beta   90.00
_cell.angle_gamma   90.00
#
_symmetry.space_group_name_H-M   'P 1'
#
loop_
_entity.id
_entity.type
_entity.pdbx_description
1 polymer ?
#
loop_
_entity_poly.entity_id
_entity_poly.type
_entity_poly.pdbx_seq_one_letter_code
_entity_poly.pdbx_strand_id
1 'polypeptide(L)'
;MAKRIIQKAIDSKADPYLGLLEYMSTPISGSASPAQQLMSRTPRSILPTIQLHPKVIPRKEIIRVHERNQYRKKTHYNQHAGDLPEKSPNKQFG
;
A
#
# COMPACT_ATOMS: atom_id res chain seq x y z
N MET A 1 -4.62 2.28 0.97
CA MET A 1 -4.39 2.93 -0.35
C MET A 1 -5.57 2.74 -1.28
N ALA A 2 -6.10 1.52 -1.44
CA ALA A 2 -7.29 1.23 -2.26
C ALA A 2 -8.49 2.17 -2.00
N LYS A 3 -8.85 2.41 -0.73
CA LYS A 3 -9.90 3.39 -0.36
C LYS A 3 -9.68 4.78 -0.99
N ARG A 4 -8.45 5.29 -1.00
CA ARG A 4 -8.13 6.62 -1.56
C ARG A 4 -8.20 6.61 -3.09
N ILE A 5 -7.83 5.51 -3.73
CA ILE A 5 -7.92 5.34 -5.19
C ILE A 5 -9.39 5.31 -5.61
N ILE A 6 -10.22 4.54 -4.92
CA ILE A 6 -11.66 4.48 -5.15
C ILE A 6 -12.30 5.85 -4.92
N GLN A 7 -11.97 6.51 -3.81
CA GLN A 7 -12.49 7.84 -3.51
C GLN A 7 -12.11 8.85 -4.60
N LYS A 8 -10.83 8.87 -5.02
CA LYS A 8 -10.37 9.77 -6.08
C LYS A 8 -11.06 9.50 -7.42
N ALA A 9 -11.31 8.23 -7.77
CA ALA A 9 -12.04 7.89 -8.98
C ALA A 9 -13.48 8.40 -8.94
N ILE A 10 -14.17 8.23 -7.80
CA ILE A 10 -15.51 8.79 -7.57
C ILE A 10 -15.49 10.32 -7.71
N ASP A 11 -14.56 10.99 -7.02
CA ASP A 11 -14.46 12.46 -7.02
C ASP A 11 -14.16 13.02 -8.42
N SER A 12 -13.41 12.27 -9.24
CA SER A 12 -13.06 12.65 -10.63
C SER A 12 -14.05 12.12 -11.68
N LYS A 13 -15.14 11.46 -11.29
CA LYS A 13 -16.11 10.80 -12.19
C LYS A 13 -15.48 9.78 -13.14
N ALA A 14 -14.39 9.14 -12.71
CA ALA A 14 -13.74 8.04 -13.41
C ALA A 14 -14.26 6.69 -12.92
N ASP A 15 -13.99 5.62 -13.67
CA ASP A 15 -14.34 4.26 -13.26
C ASP A 15 -13.45 3.79 -12.07
N PRO A 16 -14.03 3.53 -10.89
CA PRO A 16 -13.28 3.08 -9.72
C PRO A 16 -12.66 1.69 -9.89
N TYR A 17 -13.25 0.82 -10.71
CA TYR A 17 -12.70 -0.51 -10.97
C TYR A 17 -11.46 -0.45 -11.85
N LEU A 18 -11.41 0.50 -12.79
CA LEU A 18 -10.23 0.76 -13.60
C LEU A 18 -9.05 1.22 -12.76
N GLY A 19 -9.26 2.18 -11.84
CA GLY A 19 -8.23 2.63 -10.91
C GLY A 19 -7.75 1.52 -9.96
N LEU A 20 -8.66 0.64 -9.53
CA LEU A 20 -8.29 -0.53 -8.72
C LEU A 20 -7.48 -1.56 -9.53
N LEU A 21 -7.83 -1.78 -10.80
CA LEU A 21 -7.12 -2.68 -11.71
C LEU A 21 -5.69 -2.20 -11.97
N GLU A 22 -5.52 -0.90 -12.21
CA GLU A 22 -4.19 -0.27 -12.33
C GLU A 22 -3.38 -0.45 -11.06
N TYR A 23 -3.98 -0.19 -9.89
CA TYR A 23 -3.28 -0.38 -8.63
C TYR A 23 -2.83 -1.83 -8.42
N MET A 24 -3.67 -2.80 -8.77
CA MET A 24 -3.37 -4.23 -8.64
C MET A 24 -2.25 -4.69 -9.58
N SER A 25 -2.10 -4.03 -10.73
CA SER A 25 -1.08 -4.33 -11.75
C SER A 25 0.21 -3.51 -11.59
N THR A 26 0.17 -2.38 -10.88
CA THR A 26 1.33 -1.49 -10.73
C THR A 26 2.26 -1.95 -9.59
N PRO A 27 3.57 -2.12 -9.85
CA PRO A 27 4.55 -2.38 -8.80
C PRO A 27 4.59 -1.24 -7.79
N ILE A 28 4.51 -1.58 -6.51
CA ILE A 28 4.72 -0.59 -5.45
C ILE A 28 6.23 -0.45 -5.26
N SER A 29 6.75 0.79 -5.30
CA SER A 29 8.19 1.12 -5.30
C SER A 29 9.08 0.14 -4.52
N GLY A 30 9.84 -0.68 -5.26
CA GLY A 30 10.79 -1.67 -4.72
C GLY A 30 10.19 -3.04 -4.35
N SER A 31 8.91 -3.27 -4.64
CA SER A 31 8.20 -4.53 -4.38
C SER A 31 7.31 -4.93 -5.56
N ALA A 32 6.91 -6.21 -5.59
CA ALA A 32 5.93 -6.72 -6.57
C ALA A 32 4.58 -5.99 -6.45
N SER A 33 3.76 -6.06 -7.50
CA SER A 33 2.41 -5.47 -7.50
C SER A 33 1.52 -6.09 -6.42
N PRO A 34 0.45 -5.43 -5.96
CA PRO A 34 -0.47 -5.98 -4.96
C PRO A 34 -1.03 -7.35 -5.34
N ALA A 35 -1.42 -7.53 -6.61
CA ALA A 35 -1.90 -8.83 -7.10
C ALA A 35 -0.80 -9.89 -7.09
N GLN A 36 0.45 -9.53 -7.41
CA GLN A 36 1.57 -10.48 -7.34
C GLN A 36 1.89 -10.86 -5.89
N GLN A 37 1.85 -9.91 -4.97
CA GLN A 37 2.09 -10.19 -3.54
C GLN A 37 1.01 -11.10 -2.95
N LEU A 38 -0.25 -10.90 -3.35
CA LEU A 38 -1.39 -11.66 -2.82
C LEU A 38 -1.58 -13.01 -3.53
N MET A 39 -1.43 -13.04 -4.85
CA MET A 39 -1.82 -14.17 -5.70
C MET A 39 -0.62 -14.88 -6.36
N SER A 40 0.61 -14.41 -6.14
CA SER A 40 1.84 -14.95 -6.75
C SER A 40 1.81 -15.03 -8.28
N ARG A 41 1.02 -14.17 -8.95
CA ARG A 41 0.88 -14.12 -10.42
C ARG A 41 0.62 -12.70 -10.92
N THR A 42 0.90 -12.46 -12.19
CA THR A 42 0.57 -11.20 -12.89
C THR A 42 -0.90 -11.17 -13.30
N PRO A 43 -1.67 -10.12 -12.96
CA PRO A 43 -3.05 -9.98 -13.45
C PRO A 43 -3.07 -9.74 -14.97
N ARG A 44 -4.05 -10.33 -15.66
CA ARG A 44 -4.29 -10.06 -17.09
C ARG A 44 -4.92 -8.67 -17.22
N SER A 45 -4.23 -7.76 -17.91
CA SER A 45 -4.67 -6.39 -18.15
C SER A 45 -4.64 -6.10 -19.65
N ILE A 46 -5.63 -5.32 -20.13
CA ILE A 46 -5.67 -4.76 -21.49
C ILE A 46 -4.73 -3.57 -21.68
N LEU A 47 -4.23 -3.01 -20.57
CA LEU A 47 -3.26 -1.91 -20.62
C LEU A 47 -1.87 -2.46 -20.97
N PRO A 48 -1.12 -1.79 -21.86
CA PRO A 48 0.25 -2.18 -22.19
C PRO A 48 1.10 -2.09 -20.93
N THR A 49 1.26 -3.23 -20.28
CA THR A 49 2.07 -3.35 -19.07
C THR A 49 3.47 -3.64 -19.57
N ILE A 50 4.38 -2.68 -19.44
CA ILE A 50 5.81 -2.87 -19.75
C ILE A 50 6.24 -4.15 -19.05
N GLN A 51 6.59 -5.17 -19.85
CA GLN A 51 6.71 -6.58 -19.46
C GLN A 51 7.24 -6.77 -18.03
N LEU A 52 6.32 -6.92 -17.08
CA LEU A 52 6.65 -7.18 -15.68
C LEU A 52 7.09 -8.64 -15.61
N HIS A 53 8.40 -8.89 -15.74
CA HIS A 53 8.98 -10.20 -15.56
C HIS A 53 8.85 -10.57 -14.08
N PRO A 54 7.85 -11.39 -13.68
CA PRO A 54 7.61 -11.67 -12.28
C PRO A 54 8.69 -12.64 -11.83
N LYS A 55 9.69 -12.15 -11.11
CA LYS A 55 10.59 -13.02 -10.34
C LYS A 55 9.87 -13.38 -9.05
N VAL A 56 9.91 -14.66 -8.68
CA VAL A 56 9.46 -15.09 -7.35
C VAL A 56 10.39 -14.44 -6.32
N ILE A 57 9.93 -13.36 -5.69
CA ILE A 57 10.68 -12.68 -4.65
C ILE A 57 10.51 -13.47 -3.36
N PRO A 58 11.59 -13.92 -2.69
CA PRO A 58 11.50 -14.61 -1.42
C PRO A 58 10.73 -13.79 -0.38
N ARG A 59 9.84 -14.42 0.38
CA ARG A 59 9.02 -13.76 1.43
C ARG A 59 9.85 -12.90 2.39
N LYS A 60 11.05 -13.34 2.74
CA LYS A 60 11.99 -12.61 3.62
C LYS A 60 12.39 -11.23 3.04
N GLU A 61 12.53 -11.14 1.73
CA GLU A 61 12.87 -9.89 1.05
C GLU A 61 11.68 -8.92 1.02
N ILE A 62 10.48 -9.44 0.78
CA ILE A 62 9.24 -8.64 0.86
C ILE A 62 9.08 -8.03 2.27
N ILE A 63 9.29 -8.83 3.32
CA ILE A 63 9.22 -8.36 4.72
C ILE A 63 10.22 -7.24 4.97
N ARG A 64 11.50 -7.42 4.57
CA ARG A 64 12.54 -6.40 4.74
C ARG A 64 12.19 -5.07 4.05
N VAL A 65 11.68 -5.14 2.81
CA VAL A 65 11.22 -3.93 2.10
C VAL A 65 10.05 -3.28 2.83
N HIS A 66 9.12 -4.08 3.36
CA HIS A 66 7.98 -3.58 4.11
C HIS A 66 8.42 -2.86 5.39
N GLU A 67 9.29 -3.47 6.20
CA GLU A 67 9.84 -2.88 7.42
C GLU A 67 10.57 -1.56 7.14
N ARG A 68 11.42 -1.52 6.11
CA ARG A 68 12.11 -0.30 5.68
C ARG A 68 11.14 0.82 5.31
N ASN A 69 10.07 0.47 4.59
CA ASN A 69 9.05 1.43 4.21
C ASN A 69 8.25 1.94 5.42
N GLN A 70 7.93 1.07 6.38
CA GLN A 70 7.25 1.48 7.62
C GLN A 70 8.13 2.40 8.46
N TYR A 71 9.43 2.07 8.58
CA TYR A 71 10.39 2.93 9.27
C TYR A 71 10.46 4.32 8.64
N ARG A 72 10.63 4.41 7.31
CA ARG A 72 10.64 5.70 6.58
C ARG A 72 9.37 6.52 6.78
N LYS A 73 8.21 5.87 6.79
CA LYS A 73 6.92 6.54 7.02
C LYS A 73 6.83 7.07 8.44
N LYS A 74 7.25 6.26 9.43
CA LYS A 74 7.31 6.67 10.84
C LYS A 74 8.23 7.87 11.01
N THR A 75 9.44 7.84 10.46
CA THR A 75 10.39 8.96 10.58
C THR A 75 9.83 10.24 9.96
N HIS A 76 9.23 10.16 8.77
CA HIS A 76 8.66 11.34 8.12
C HIS A 76 7.40 11.87 8.83
N TYR A 77 6.56 10.99 9.38
CA TYR A 77 5.39 11.40 10.16
C TYR A 77 5.81 12.07 11.47
N ASN A 78 6.77 11.46 12.18
CA ASN A 78 7.25 11.93 13.47
C ASN A 78 8.02 13.25 13.39
N GLN A 79 8.55 13.65 12.22
CA GLN A 79 9.22 14.95 12.04
C GLN A 79 8.32 16.16 12.31
N HIS A 80 6.99 16.00 12.17
CA HIS A 80 6.02 17.08 12.37
C HIS A 80 4.95 16.73 13.41
N ALA A 81 5.09 15.59 14.09
CA ALA A 81 4.15 15.18 15.13
C ALA A 81 4.56 15.80 16.47
N GLY A 82 3.63 16.48 17.14
CA GLY A 82 3.80 16.87 18.54
C GLY A 82 3.57 15.68 19.48
N ASP A 83 4.13 15.76 20.69
CA ASP A 83 3.92 14.73 21.71
C ASP A 83 2.43 14.60 22.05
N LEU A 84 1.96 13.36 22.11
CA LEU A 84 0.59 13.07 22.51
C LEU A 84 0.42 13.40 24.00
N PRO A 85 -0.65 14.11 24.39
CA PRO A 85 -0.92 14.36 25.80
C PRO A 85 -1.08 13.04 26.55
N GLU A 86 -0.54 13.02 27.77
CA GLU A 86 -0.50 11.84 28.62
C GLU A 86 -1.91 11.26 28.83
N LYS A 87 -2.07 9.96 28.57
CA LYS A 87 -3.35 9.28 28.72
C LYS A 87 -3.71 9.30 30.21
N SER A 88 -4.79 10.00 30.55
CA SER A 88 -5.32 9.98 31.92
C SER A 88 -5.63 8.54 32.36
N PRO A 89 -5.36 8.18 33.62
CA PRO A 89 -5.54 6.81 34.10
C PRO A 89 -6.99 6.37 33.95
N ASN A 90 -7.14 5.15 33.44
CA ASN A 90 -8.42 4.46 33.24
C ASN A 90 -9.25 4.55 34.54
N LYS A 91 -10.37 5.29 34.52
CA LYS A 91 -11.35 5.20 35.60
C LYS A 91 -11.95 3.80 35.56
N GLN A 92 -11.54 2.97 36.50
CA GLN A 92 -12.21 1.72 36.84
C GLN A 92 -13.59 2.12 37.37
N PHE A 93 -14.64 1.92 36.56
CA PHE A 93 -16.01 2.06 37.04
C PHE A 93 -16.30 0.87 37.95
N GLY A 94 -16.50 1.15 39.24
CA GLY A 94 -17.06 0.23 40.23
C GLY A 94 -18.57 0.36 40.32
#